data_AF-A0A8C2ZU21-F1
#
_entry.id   AF-A0A8C2ZU21-F1
#
_cell.length_a   1.000
_cell.length_b   1.000
_cell.length_c   1.000
_cell.angle_alpha   90.00
_cell.angle_beta   90.00
_cell.angle_gamma   90.00
#
_symmetry.space_group_name_H-M   'P 1'
#
loop_
_entity.id
_entity.type
_entity.pdbx_description
1 polymer ?
#
loop_
_entity_poly.entity_id
_entity_poly.type
_entity_poly.pdbx_seq_one_letter_code
_entity_poly.pdbx_strand_id
1 'polypeptide(L)'
;MIFIVLVYEWAIGKTMREFTCIFDLRFRELNLIEAPLSLLELLGERFRYLKAALPDLFTSPSSLLFILDGLDEFKFPLDWSGPDKNIDVRSQVPVSELMLALIKGSLLPEASVILTTRPSTQAPKRFFQRCCVVLGFEEDQVKEYTTKFYKDREVAEKVYNYILNNDNLFVLSFIPLYCYIICTAMAEFFSQGYPDVGDSNSLELNPPRTISEVYFCYLFTAVKHHAQRGSAERGTPRSEVLSLAKQQLTNLGKLAYENLLQKKIMFSRADLESFGVTPADLQTTFLCHILQPLREETVEMFSFFHLTVQEHLAALYSLDFWCFGIPPPSSTAAPLQNTDSTDKLESLQMFTRFFMGMLRARLAGQLDGLVMCPMERAGGVPGRLGLWFQDQFKGRKLKNRAALNLLHCLMEFHTKEATSMAAPEIKSLNLFKMKLSVVDCAAMHYVLQFSPHTLQEGEIQIEFEKSGFKLSGWPMPFGVEFFIACQSVLTSCFSILFQSEIQLPG
;
A
#
# COMPACT_ATOMS: atom_id res chain seq x y z
N MET A 1 8.88 -8.85 1.37
CA MET A 1 8.29 -10.21 1.24
C MET A 1 9.11 -11.14 0.35
N ILE A 2 9.50 -10.77 -0.87
CA ILE A 2 10.27 -11.65 -1.78
C ILE A 2 11.56 -12.19 -1.14
N PHE A 3 12.32 -11.33 -0.47
CA PHE A 3 13.60 -11.74 0.15
C PHE A 3 13.46 -12.63 1.37
N ILE A 4 12.33 -12.57 2.07
CA ILE A 4 12.05 -13.51 3.17
C ILE A 4 11.95 -14.94 2.62
N VAL A 5 11.30 -15.11 1.46
CA VAL A 5 11.22 -16.42 0.79
C VAL A 5 12.60 -16.85 0.30
N LEU A 6 13.38 -15.94 -0.30
CA LEU A 6 14.73 -16.25 -0.76
C LEU A 6 15.63 -16.69 0.40
N VAL A 7 15.65 -15.94 1.50
CA VAL A 7 16.44 -16.28 2.70
C VAL A 7 15.94 -17.59 3.32
N TYR A 8 14.63 -17.83 3.35
CA TYR A 8 14.07 -19.09 3.82
C TYR A 8 14.51 -20.28 2.96
N GLU A 9 14.41 -20.17 1.63
CA GLU A 9 14.82 -21.22 0.71
C GLU A 9 16.33 -21.50 0.78
N TRP A 10 17.15 -20.46 0.94
CA TRP A 10 18.57 -20.60 1.22
C TRP A 10 18.82 -21.33 2.55
N ALA A 11 18.13 -20.94 3.62
CA ALA A 11 18.32 -21.50 4.95
C ALA A 11 17.98 -23.00 5.03
N ILE A 12 16.99 -23.46 4.25
CA ILE A 12 16.67 -24.90 4.11
C ILE A 12 17.51 -25.60 3.02
N GLY A 13 18.45 -24.89 2.41
CA GLY A 13 19.35 -25.42 1.39
C GLY A 13 18.65 -25.76 0.08
N LYS A 14 17.58 -25.07 -0.31
CA LYS A 14 16.86 -25.33 -1.57
C LYS A 14 17.43 -24.53 -2.75
N THR A 15 17.75 -23.25 -2.54
CA THR A 15 18.28 -22.33 -3.57
C THR A 15 19.50 -21.56 -3.04
N MET A 16 20.22 -20.83 -3.92
CA MET A 16 21.33 -19.93 -3.53
C MET A 16 22.45 -20.62 -2.72
N ARG A 17 22.71 -21.91 -2.98
CA ARG A 17 23.64 -22.75 -2.19
C ARG A 17 25.10 -22.34 -2.34
N GLU A 18 25.43 -21.55 -3.35
CA GLU A 18 26.74 -20.97 -3.57
C GLU A 18 27.13 -19.96 -2.49
N PHE A 19 26.15 -19.38 -1.77
CA PHE A 19 26.39 -18.42 -0.71
C PHE A 19 26.50 -19.13 0.65
N THR A 20 27.63 -18.92 1.32
CA THR A 20 27.85 -19.41 2.69
C THR A 20 27.11 -18.55 3.71
N CYS A 21 26.92 -17.27 3.41
CA CYS A 21 26.22 -16.34 4.29
C CYS A 21 25.42 -15.31 3.48
N ILE A 22 24.20 -15.02 3.96
CA ILE A 22 23.35 -13.95 3.45
C ILE A 22 23.15 -12.92 4.56
N PHE A 23 23.52 -11.66 4.30
CA PHE A 23 23.27 -10.53 5.18
C PHE A 23 22.08 -9.72 4.68
N ASP A 24 20.99 -9.70 5.45
CA ASP A 24 19.79 -8.90 5.17
C ASP A 24 19.83 -7.57 5.92
N LEU A 25 20.02 -6.48 5.19
CA LEU A 25 20.12 -5.11 5.67
C LEU A 25 18.99 -4.26 5.09
N ARG A 26 18.19 -3.62 5.96
CA ARG A 26 17.07 -2.77 5.56
C ARG A 26 17.46 -1.31 5.70
N PHE A 27 17.29 -0.50 4.66
CA PHE A 27 17.67 0.92 4.70
C PHE A 27 16.90 1.73 5.74
N ARG A 28 15.63 1.37 6.00
CA ARG A 28 14.88 1.97 7.10
C ARG A 28 15.57 1.81 8.45
N GLU A 29 16.17 0.65 8.72
CA GLU A 29 16.92 0.36 9.96
C GLU A 29 18.27 1.08 9.96
N LEU A 30 18.98 1.08 8.83
CA LEU A 30 20.25 1.80 8.68
C LEU A 30 20.12 3.31 8.93
N ASN A 31 18.93 3.89 8.78
CA ASN A 31 18.67 5.29 9.15
C ASN A 31 18.83 5.59 10.64
N LEU A 32 18.82 4.59 11.52
CA LEU A 32 19.01 4.75 12.97
C LEU A 32 20.49 4.95 13.34
N ILE A 33 21.40 4.67 12.40
CA ILE A 33 22.84 4.77 12.62
C ILE A 33 23.29 6.18 12.23
N GLU A 34 23.68 6.97 13.24
CA GLU A 34 24.15 8.35 13.05
C GLU A 34 25.68 8.48 13.19
N ALA A 35 26.29 7.65 14.05
CA ALA A 35 27.73 7.64 14.24
C ALA A 35 28.42 6.87 13.09
N PRO A 36 29.63 7.29 12.66
CA PRO A 36 30.46 6.50 11.77
C PRO A 36 30.76 5.12 12.36
N LEU A 37 30.74 4.10 11.51
CA LEU A 37 31.02 2.71 11.87
C LEU A 37 31.60 1.94 10.69
N SER A 38 32.24 0.83 10.97
CA SER A 38 32.78 -0.10 9.97
C SER A 38 31.77 -1.19 9.59
N LEU A 39 32.00 -1.88 8.47
CA LEU A 39 31.18 -3.05 8.09
C LEU A 39 31.25 -4.15 9.14
N LEU A 40 32.43 -4.36 9.73
CA LEU A 40 32.63 -5.34 10.80
C LEU A 40 31.82 -5.02 12.05
N GLU A 41 31.76 -3.74 12.44
CA GLU A 41 30.94 -3.28 13.57
C GLU A 41 29.45 -3.42 13.24
N LEU A 42 29.01 -2.92 12.07
CA LEU A 42 27.62 -3.01 11.62
C LEU A 42 27.10 -4.46 11.66
N LEU A 43 27.83 -5.38 11.02
CA LEU A 43 27.43 -6.79 10.99
C LEU A 43 27.64 -7.48 12.33
N GLY A 44 28.67 -7.10 13.10
CA GLY A 44 28.96 -7.69 14.40
C GLY A 44 27.97 -7.30 15.49
N GLU A 45 27.38 -6.10 15.40
CA GLU A 45 26.32 -5.64 16.29
C GLU A 45 24.96 -6.24 15.90
N ARG A 46 24.68 -6.31 14.59
CA ARG A 46 23.41 -6.80 14.05
C ARG A 46 23.29 -8.33 14.06
N PHE A 47 24.40 -9.03 13.87
CA PHE A 47 24.47 -10.50 13.82
C PHE A 47 25.52 -10.99 14.83
N ARG A 48 25.28 -10.75 16.13
CA ARG A 48 26.27 -11.02 17.20
C ARG A 48 26.83 -12.45 17.21
N TYR A 49 26.02 -13.43 16.83
CA TYR A 49 26.42 -14.83 16.72
C TYR A 49 27.46 -15.07 15.60
N LEU A 50 27.53 -14.21 14.59
CA LEU A 50 28.53 -14.26 13.53
C LEU A 50 29.77 -13.42 13.82
N LYS A 51 29.77 -12.58 14.86
CA LYS A 51 30.82 -11.57 15.10
C LYS A 51 32.24 -12.16 15.07
N ALA A 52 32.44 -13.35 15.63
CA ALA A 52 33.73 -14.03 15.64
C ALA A 52 34.15 -14.58 14.26
N ALA A 53 33.18 -14.96 13.43
CA ALA A 53 33.40 -15.54 12.10
C ALA A 53 33.48 -14.49 10.98
N LEU A 54 33.04 -13.24 11.21
CA LEU A 54 33.04 -12.18 10.19
C LEU A 54 34.41 -11.94 9.53
N PRO A 55 35.55 -11.87 10.27
CA PRO A 55 36.85 -11.68 9.63
C PRO A 55 37.19 -12.79 8.63
N ASP A 56 36.86 -14.05 8.96
CA ASP A 56 37.11 -15.21 8.09
C ASP A 56 36.13 -15.22 6.91
N LEU A 57 34.87 -14.83 7.13
CA LEU A 57 33.90 -14.70 6.03
C LEU A 57 34.36 -13.66 4.99
N PHE A 58 34.95 -12.55 5.43
CA PHE A 58 35.43 -11.51 4.53
C PHE A 58 36.68 -11.91 3.72
N THR A 59 37.37 -13.01 4.05
CA THR A 59 38.46 -13.51 3.19
C THR A 59 37.95 -14.16 1.91
N SER A 60 36.67 -14.53 1.88
CA SER A 60 36.03 -15.21 0.75
C SER A 60 34.78 -14.45 0.29
N PRO A 61 34.92 -13.20 -0.21
CA PRO A 61 33.80 -12.33 -0.51
C PRO A 61 32.83 -12.92 -1.54
N SER A 62 33.31 -13.75 -2.47
CA SER A 62 32.50 -14.42 -3.50
C SER A 62 31.41 -15.35 -2.96
N SER A 63 31.52 -15.81 -1.70
CA SER A 63 30.51 -16.64 -1.05
C SER A 63 29.50 -15.84 -0.20
N LEU A 64 29.55 -14.50 -0.26
CA LEU A 64 28.69 -13.61 0.51
C LEU A 64 27.63 -12.96 -0.38
N LEU A 65 26.41 -12.87 0.13
CA LEU A 65 25.31 -12.11 -0.47
C LEU A 65 24.81 -11.06 0.51
N PHE A 66 24.72 -9.82 0.03
CA PHE A 66 24.10 -8.71 0.74
C PHE A 66 22.75 -8.38 0.11
N ILE A 67 21.68 -8.49 0.89
CA ILE A 67 20.36 -8.01 0.51
C ILE A 67 20.19 -6.64 1.14
N LEU A 68 20.05 -5.61 0.30
CA LEU A 68 19.85 -4.22 0.69
C LEU A 68 18.42 -3.82 0.33
N ASP A 69 17.52 -3.86 1.31
CA ASP A 69 16.08 -3.68 1.09
C ASP A 69 15.63 -2.23 1.37
N GLY A 70 14.96 -1.61 0.40
CA GLY A 70 14.22 -0.37 0.54
C GLY A 70 15.05 0.90 0.39
N LEU A 71 15.87 1.03 -0.66
CA LEU A 71 16.70 2.25 -0.87
C LEU A 71 15.87 3.54 -0.89
N ASP A 72 14.62 3.48 -1.34
CA ASP A 72 13.70 4.61 -1.31
C ASP A 72 13.35 5.12 0.09
N GLU A 73 13.61 4.31 1.11
CA GLU A 73 13.43 4.66 2.52
C GLU A 73 14.70 5.22 3.17
N PHE A 74 15.83 5.28 2.45
CA PHE A 74 17.09 5.76 3.00
C PHE A 74 17.13 7.28 3.11
N LYS A 75 17.42 7.80 4.31
CA LYS A 75 17.38 9.25 4.58
C LYS A 75 18.63 9.98 4.11
N PHE A 76 19.74 9.27 3.94
CA PHE A 76 21.02 9.86 3.59
C PHE A 76 21.24 9.86 2.08
N PRO A 77 21.67 10.99 1.48
CA PRO A 77 21.96 11.05 0.06
C PRO A 77 23.18 10.19 -0.30
N LEU A 78 23.12 9.55 -1.47
CA LEU A 78 24.21 8.73 -2.01
C LEU A 78 24.90 9.45 -3.17
N ASP A 79 26.21 9.68 -3.07
CA ASP A 79 27.00 10.28 -4.15
C ASP A 79 27.47 9.22 -5.16
N TRP A 80 26.58 8.86 -6.08
CA TRP A 80 26.86 7.89 -7.13
C TRP A 80 27.95 8.30 -8.14
N SER A 81 28.23 9.61 -8.22
CA SER A 81 29.19 10.20 -9.16
C SER A 81 30.59 10.39 -8.57
N GLY A 82 30.69 10.49 -7.24
CA GLY A 82 31.95 10.69 -6.55
C GLY A 82 32.93 9.55 -6.79
N PRO A 83 34.24 9.83 -6.70
CA PRO A 83 35.28 8.81 -6.83
C PRO A 83 35.13 7.78 -5.71
N ASP A 84 35.59 6.56 -5.99
CA ASP A 84 35.58 5.51 -4.98
C ASP A 84 36.59 5.84 -3.88
N LYS A 85 36.11 5.77 -2.64
CA LYS A 85 36.92 5.97 -1.45
C LYS A 85 37.57 4.64 -1.08
N ASN A 86 38.80 4.69 -0.59
CA ASN A 86 39.51 3.51 -0.09
C ASN A 86 38.96 3.14 1.30
N ILE A 87 37.83 2.43 1.32
CA ILE A 87 37.13 1.98 2.52
C ILE A 87 37.35 0.48 2.64
N ASP A 88 37.87 0.01 3.77
CA ASP A 88 37.97 -1.40 4.10
C ASP A 88 36.90 -1.83 5.12
N VAL A 89 36.84 -3.14 5.42
CA VAL A 89 35.84 -3.70 6.35
C VAL A 89 35.96 -3.19 7.79
N ARG A 90 37.06 -2.52 8.16
CA ARG A 90 37.34 -1.94 9.49
C ARG A 90 37.31 -0.41 9.50
N SER A 91 37.13 0.23 8.35
CA SER A 91 37.13 1.67 8.19
C SER A 91 35.85 2.26 8.75
N GLN A 92 35.97 3.15 9.74
CA GLN A 92 34.81 3.84 10.31
C GLN A 92 34.42 5.01 9.41
N VAL A 93 33.26 4.88 8.76
CA VAL A 93 32.73 5.87 7.81
C VAL A 93 31.23 6.05 8.06
N PRO A 94 30.61 7.14 7.57
CA PRO A 94 29.16 7.26 7.58
C PRO A 94 28.49 6.07 6.89
N VAL A 95 27.35 5.61 7.42
CA VAL A 95 26.62 4.45 6.88
C VAL A 95 26.26 4.61 5.39
N SER A 96 26.03 5.84 4.93
CA SER A 96 25.78 6.14 3.51
C SER A 96 26.99 5.82 2.62
N GLU A 97 28.20 6.15 3.06
CA GLU A 97 29.43 5.84 2.33
C GLU A 97 29.73 4.35 2.35
N LEU A 98 29.45 3.69 3.48
CA LEU A 98 29.60 2.25 3.62
C LEU A 98 28.69 1.48 2.65
N MET A 99 27.40 1.84 2.61
CA MET A 99 26.43 1.21 1.71
C MET A 99 26.76 1.51 0.25
N LEU A 100 27.19 2.73 -0.07
CA LEU A 100 27.59 3.09 -1.42
C LEU A 100 28.82 2.28 -1.88
N ALA A 101 29.84 2.15 -1.04
CA ALA A 101 31.04 1.38 -1.33
C ALA A 101 30.74 -0.11 -1.52
N LEU A 102 29.79 -0.66 -0.75
CA LEU A 102 29.31 -2.02 -0.93
C LEU A 102 28.56 -2.17 -2.26
N ILE A 103 27.63 -1.27 -2.59
CA ILE A 103 26.86 -1.33 -3.84
C ILE A 103 27.75 -1.16 -5.08
N LYS A 104 28.74 -0.27 -5.03
CA LYS A 104 29.70 -0.09 -6.12
C LYS A 104 30.68 -1.24 -6.25
N GLY A 105 30.79 -2.11 -5.24
CA GLY A 105 31.77 -3.18 -5.17
C GLY A 105 33.19 -2.71 -4.83
N SER A 106 33.39 -1.48 -4.32
CA SER A 106 34.72 -1.00 -3.91
C SER A 106 35.15 -1.52 -2.54
N LEU A 107 34.18 -1.91 -1.69
CA LEU A 107 34.42 -2.44 -0.34
C LEU A 107 34.67 -3.95 -0.32
N LEU A 108 33.84 -4.73 -1.04
CA LEU A 108 33.93 -6.19 -1.18
C LEU A 108 33.66 -6.58 -2.65
N PRO A 109 34.68 -6.53 -3.53
CA PRO A 109 34.47 -6.59 -4.98
C PRO A 109 33.80 -7.86 -5.53
N GLU A 110 34.00 -9.01 -4.88
CA GLU A 110 33.42 -10.28 -5.33
C GLU A 110 32.08 -10.61 -4.64
N ALA A 111 31.67 -9.83 -3.64
CA ALA A 111 30.41 -10.08 -2.95
C ALA A 111 29.21 -9.77 -3.86
N SER A 112 28.17 -10.58 -3.75
CA SER A 112 26.92 -10.32 -4.46
C SER A 112 26.06 -9.34 -3.70
N VAL A 113 25.39 -8.43 -4.40
CA VAL A 113 24.47 -7.46 -3.82
C VAL A 113 23.14 -7.51 -4.55
N ILE A 114 22.04 -7.65 -3.80
CA ILE A 114 20.68 -7.43 -4.30
C ILE A 114 20.14 -6.16 -3.65
N LEU A 115 19.82 -5.17 -4.46
CA LEU A 115 19.24 -3.89 -4.03
C LEU A 115 17.77 -3.82 -4.43
N THR A 116 16.90 -3.40 -3.51
CA THR A 116 15.51 -3.07 -3.81
C THR A 116 15.27 -1.58 -3.69
N THR A 117 14.43 -1.06 -4.59
CA THR A 117 14.06 0.36 -4.59
C THR A 117 12.75 0.56 -5.33
N ARG A 118 11.94 1.52 -4.90
CA ARG A 118 10.84 2.04 -5.72
C ARG A 118 11.38 2.75 -6.97
N PRO A 119 10.63 2.78 -8.09
CA PRO A 119 11.03 3.49 -9.31
C PRO A 119 11.28 4.99 -9.14
N SER A 120 10.76 5.60 -8.07
CA SER A 120 10.98 7.01 -7.72
C SER A 120 12.40 7.33 -7.29
N THR A 121 13.14 6.34 -6.78
CA THR A 121 14.47 6.53 -6.22
C THR A 121 15.52 6.07 -7.22
N GLN A 122 16.44 6.97 -7.56
CA GLN A 122 17.43 6.73 -8.59
C GLN A 122 18.60 5.90 -8.06
N ALA A 123 18.73 4.68 -8.57
CA ALA A 123 19.93 3.87 -8.49
C ALA A 123 20.50 3.69 -9.91
N PRO A 124 21.74 4.13 -10.21
CA PRO A 124 22.28 4.03 -11.56
C PRO A 124 22.47 2.58 -11.99
N LYS A 125 21.78 2.19 -13.06
CA LYS A 125 21.81 0.82 -13.60
C LYS A 125 23.21 0.31 -13.94
N ARG A 126 24.17 1.21 -14.19
CA ARG A 126 25.58 0.88 -14.50
C ARG A 126 26.29 0.06 -13.41
N PHE A 127 25.82 0.14 -12.16
CA PHE A 127 26.40 -0.60 -11.04
C PHE A 127 25.79 -2.01 -10.87
N PHE A 128 24.79 -2.38 -11.68
CA PHE A 128 24.07 -3.63 -11.54
C PHE A 128 24.15 -4.46 -12.83
N GLN A 129 24.51 -5.73 -12.70
CA GLN A 129 24.56 -6.65 -13.85
C GLN A 129 23.15 -7.02 -14.34
N ARG A 130 22.15 -6.98 -13.45
CA ARG A 130 20.75 -7.30 -13.74
C ARG A 130 19.83 -6.30 -13.06
N CYS A 131 18.77 -5.91 -13.76
CA CYS A 131 17.70 -5.06 -13.24
C CYS A 131 16.36 -5.73 -13.54
N CYS A 132 15.60 -6.03 -12.50
CA CYS A 132 14.29 -6.68 -12.61
C CYS A 132 13.19 -5.75 -12.10
N VAL A 133 11.99 -5.89 -12.65
CA VAL A 133 10.79 -5.19 -12.16
C VAL A 133 9.81 -6.24 -11.64
N VAL A 134 9.37 -6.10 -10.40
CA VAL A 134 8.35 -6.96 -9.80
C VAL A 134 6.98 -6.42 -10.20
N LEU A 135 6.23 -7.18 -11.01
CA LEU A 135 4.94 -6.77 -11.56
C LEU A 135 3.74 -7.12 -10.67
N GLY A 136 3.91 -8.06 -9.72
CA GLY A 136 2.82 -8.56 -8.87
C GLY A 136 2.39 -9.96 -9.28
N PHE A 137 1.12 -10.28 -9.02
CA PHE A 137 0.47 -11.52 -9.42
C PHE A 137 -0.15 -11.42 -10.80
N GLU A 138 -0.10 -12.53 -11.52
CA GLU A 138 -0.97 -12.82 -12.67
C GLU A 138 -2.32 -13.38 -12.18
N GLU A 139 -3.33 -13.43 -13.06
CA GLU A 139 -4.67 -13.93 -12.72
C GLU A 139 -4.63 -15.33 -12.10
N ASP A 140 -3.92 -16.27 -12.73
CA ASP A 140 -3.77 -17.64 -12.22
C ASP A 140 -3.10 -17.67 -10.84
N GLN A 141 -2.19 -16.74 -10.57
CA GLN A 141 -1.53 -16.61 -9.26
C GLN A 141 -2.45 -16.01 -8.20
N VAL A 142 -3.37 -15.12 -8.57
CA VAL A 142 -4.44 -14.65 -7.65
C VAL A 142 -5.35 -15.81 -7.27
N LYS A 143 -5.74 -16.64 -8.24
CA LYS A 143 -6.55 -17.84 -7.99
C LYS A 143 -5.82 -18.82 -7.08
N GLU A 144 -4.55 -19.11 -7.37
CA GLU A 144 -3.71 -19.98 -6.57
C GLU A 144 -3.54 -19.45 -5.14
N TYR A 145 -3.27 -18.15 -5.00
CA TYR A 145 -3.14 -17.48 -3.71
C TYR A 145 -4.42 -17.59 -2.90
N THR A 146 -5.58 -17.26 -3.50
CA THR A 146 -6.89 -17.34 -2.84
C THR A 146 -7.18 -18.77 -2.38
N THR A 147 -6.89 -19.76 -3.23
CA THR A 147 -7.06 -21.18 -2.92
C THR A 147 -6.17 -21.63 -1.76
N LYS A 148 -4.93 -21.14 -1.70
CA LYS A 148 -3.99 -21.44 -0.60
C LYS A 148 -4.32 -20.67 0.69
N PHE A 149 -4.95 -19.51 0.57
CA PHE A 149 -5.25 -18.63 1.70
C PHE A 149 -6.35 -19.21 2.58
N TYR A 150 -7.42 -19.73 1.99
CA TYR A 150 -8.53 -20.34 2.73
C TYR A 150 -8.35 -21.84 2.90
N LYS A 151 -8.67 -22.34 4.09
CA LYS A 151 -8.71 -23.79 4.35
C LYS A 151 -9.90 -24.47 3.69
N ASP A 152 -11.02 -23.74 3.58
CA ASP A 152 -12.24 -24.21 2.94
C ASP A 152 -12.23 -23.83 1.46
N ARG A 153 -12.32 -24.86 0.61
CA ARG A 153 -12.32 -24.70 -0.85
C ARG A 153 -13.55 -23.96 -1.36
N GLU A 154 -14.72 -24.16 -0.75
CA GLU A 154 -15.96 -23.49 -1.18
C GLU A 154 -15.87 -21.98 -0.91
N VAL A 155 -15.32 -21.61 0.26
CA VAL A 155 -15.04 -20.20 0.60
C VAL A 155 -14.03 -19.61 -0.39
N ALA A 156 -12.95 -20.33 -0.70
CA ALA A 156 -11.96 -19.87 -1.67
C ALA A 156 -12.56 -19.61 -3.05
N GLU A 157 -13.39 -20.52 -3.56
CA GLU A 157 -14.04 -20.39 -4.86
C GLU A 157 -15.02 -19.21 -4.87
N LYS A 158 -15.83 -19.03 -3.82
CA LYS A 158 -16.75 -17.88 -3.70
C LYS A 158 -16.01 -16.53 -3.66
N VAL A 159 -14.94 -16.43 -2.86
CA VAL A 159 -14.14 -15.21 -2.77
C VAL A 159 -13.45 -14.90 -4.10
N TYR A 160 -12.83 -15.89 -4.73
CA TYR A 160 -12.19 -15.71 -6.03
C TYR A 160 -13.19 -15.23 -7.09
N ASN A 161 -14.37 -15.85 -7.16
CA ASN A 161 -15.42 -15.43 -8.08
C ASN A 161 -15.91 -14.01 -7.78
N TYR A 162 -15.99 -13.61 -6.52
CA TYR A 162 -16.33 -12.24 -6.17
C TYR A 162 -15.26 -11.23 -6.63
N ILE A 163 -13.98 -11.56 -6.41
CA ILE A 163 -12.84 -10.74 -6.87
C ILE A 163 -12.89 -10.60 -8.39
N LEU A 164 -13.08 -11.70 -9.12
CA LEU A 164 -13.13 -11.74 -10.58
C LEU A 164 -14.28 -10.89 -11.16
N ASN A 165 -15.45 -10.91 -10.51
CA ASN A 165 -16.63 -10.14 -10.94
C ASN A 165 -16.63 -8.68 -10.45
N ASN A 166 -15.59 -8.24 -9.74
CA ASN A 166 -15.44 -6.87 -9.28
C ASN A 166 -14.15 -6.27 -9.83
N ASP A 167 -14.24 -5.52 -10.93
CA ASP A 167 -13.08 -4.99 -11.66
C ASP A 167 -12.09 -4.22 -10.76
N ASN A 168 -12.60 -3.47 -9.77
CA ASN A 168 -11.74 -2.72 -8.85
C ASN A 168 -10.91 -3.66 -7.98
N LEU A 169 -11.56 -4.66 -7.38
CA LEU A 169 -10.86 -5.65 -6.56
C LEU A 169 -9.96 -6.56 -7.39
N PHE A 170 -10.40 -6.97 -8.58
CA PHE A 170 -9.64 -7.81 -9.49
C PHE A 170 -8.27 -7.19 -9.79
N VAL A 171 -8.24 -5.92 -10.17
CA VAL A 171 -7.00 -5.25 -10.55
C VAL A 171 -6.11 -4.98 -9.33
N LEU A 172 -6.72 -4.64 -8.19
CA LEU A 172 -5.97 -4.50 -6.94
C LEU A 172 -5.39 -5.83 -6.47
N SER A 173 -6.06 -6.95 -6.73
CA SER A 173 -5.61 -8.28 -6.33
C SER A 173 -4.29 -8.72 -6.99
N PHE A 174 -3.92 -8.11 -8.12
CA PHE A 174 -2.60 -8.30 -8.72
C PHE A 174 -1.47 -7.75 -7.85
N ILE A 175 -1.74 -6.85 -6.91
CA ILE A 175 -0.75 -6.42 -5.93
C ILE A 175 -0.84 -7.39 -4.72
N PRO A 176 0.21 -8.18 -4.42
CA PRO A 176 0.12 -9.23 -3.41
C PRO A 176 -0.35 -8.77 -2.02
N LEU A 177 0.07 -7.56 -1.63
CA LEU A 177 -0.38 -6.95 -0.38
C LEU A 177 -1.89 -6.72 -0.35
N TYR A 178 -2.45 -6.16 -1.43
CA TYR A 178 -3.90 -5.95 -1.51
C TYR A 178 -4.64 -7.27 -1.62
N CYS A 179 -4.10 -8.27 -2.33
CA CYS A 179 -4.67 -9.62 -2.37
C CYS A 179 -4.81 -10.21 -0.94
N TYR A 180 -3.76 -10.09 -0.12
CA TYR A 180 -3.80 -10.48 1.29
C TYR A 180 -4.88 -9.74 2.10
N ILE A 181 -4.95 -8.42 1.97
CA ILE A 181 -5.92 -7.59 2.70
C ILE A 181 -7.34 -7.91 2.23
N ILE A 182 -7.59 -8.04 0.93
CA ILE A 182 -8.88 -8.42 0.34
C ILE A 182 -9.30 -9.79 0.88
N CYS A 183 -8.44 -10.80 0.81
CA CYS A 183 -8.78 -12.13 1.32
C CYS A 183 -9.10 -12.11 2.82
N THR A 184 -8.32 -11.36 3.60
CA THR A 184 -8.59 -11.21 5.05
C THR A 184 -9.92 -10.49 5.30
N ALA A 185 -10.22 -9.44 4.55
CA ALA A 185 -11.48 -8.69 4.65
C ALA A 185 -12.70 -9.52 4.20
N MET A 186 -12.54 -10.37 3.19
CA MET A 186 -13.63 -11.17 2.60
C MET A 186 -13.99 -12.42 3.39
N ALA A 187 -13.09 -12.91 4.24
CA ALA A 187 -13.21 -14.22 4.89
C ALA A 187 -14.56 -14.44 5.59
N GLU A 188 -15.09 -13.41 6.26
CA GLU A 188 -16.30 -13.53 7.07
C GLU A 188 -17.61 -13.54 6.25
N PHE A 189 -17.61 -13.00 5.03
CA PHE A 189 -18.83 -12.91 4.20
C PHE A 189 -19.19 -14.23 3.51
N PHE A 190 -18.20 -15.13 3.36
CA PHE A 190 -18.36 -16.36 2.60
C PHE A 190 -18.18 -17.63 3.46
N SER A 191 -17.75 -17.50 4.71
CA SER A 191 -17.63 -18.62 5.65
C SER A 191 -19.01 -19.07 6.16
N GLN A 192 -19.23 -20.38 6.28
CA GLN A 192 -20.50 -20.95 6.78
C GLN A 192 -20.80 -20.44 8.20
N GLY A 193 -21.84 -19.62 8.33
CA GLY A 193 -22.20 -18.95 9.59
C GLY A 193 -22.83 -17.58 9.44
N TYR A 194 -22.85 -16.99 8.25
CA TYR A 194 -23.78 -15.91 7.92
C TYR A 194 -25.13 -16.55 7.55
N PRO A 195 -26.20 -16.35 8.34
CA PRO A 195 -27.51 -16.82 7.95
C PRO A 195 -27.89 -16.15 6.63
N ASP A 196 -28.43 -16.95 5.73
CA ASP A 196 -29.31 -16.49 4.66
C ASP A 196 -30.31 -15.50 5.26
N VAL A 197 -30.33 -14.28 4.73
CA VAL A 197 -31.35 -13.21 4.86
C VAL A 197 -32.43 -13.50 5.93
N GLY A 198 -32.16 -13.25 7.22
CA GLY A 198 -33.14 -13.64 8.25
C GLY A 198 -32.97 -13.20 9.71
N ASP A 199 -31.82 -12.65 10.13
CA ASP A 199 -31.65 -12.21 11.53
C ASP A 199 -31.33 -10.71 11.63
N SER A 200 -32.36 -9.93 11.95
CA SER A 200 -32.49 -8.48 11.77
C SER A 200 -31.66 -7.58 12.71
N ASN A 201 -30.55 -8.07 13.30
CA ASN A 201 -29.73 -7.29 14.25
C ASN A 201 -28.20 -7.39 14.04
N SER A 202 -27.71 -8.01 12.96
CA SER A 202 -26.32 -7.83 12.52
C SER A 202 -26.24 -6.61 11.61
N LEU A 203 -25.20 -5.77 11.73
CA LEU A 203 -24.93 -4.77 10.70
C LEU A 203 -24.80 -5.51 9.36
N GLU A 204 -25.79 -5.37 8.48
CA GLU A 204 -25.80 -5.91 7.12
C GLU A 204 -24.68 -5.25 6.30
N LEU A 205 -23.45 -5.70 6.50
CA LEU A 205 -22.34 -5.31 5.64
C LEU A 205 -22.42 -6.15 4.37
N ASN A 206 -22.61 -5.49 3.24
CA ASN A 206 -22.36 -6.09 1.94
C ASN A 206 -20.85 -6.32 1.77
N PRO A 207 -20.43 -7.30 0.95
CA PRO A 207 -19.01 -7.47 0.66
C PRO A 207 -18.42 -6.18 0.05
N PRO A 208 -17.20 -5.78 0.44
CA PRO A 208 -16.60 -4.52 0.05
C PRO A 208 -16.34 -4.45 -1.46
N ARG A 209 -16.54 -3.28 -2.08
CA ARG A 209 -16.33 -3.05 -3.52
C ARG A 209 -15.24 -2.02 -3.82
N THR A 210 -14.92 -1.20 -2.84
CA THR A 210 -13.92 -0.12 -2.92
C THR A 210 -12.74 -0.41 -2.01
N ILE A 211 -11.59 0.21 -2.27
CA ILE A 211 -10.40 -0.05 -1.45
C ILE A 211 -10.60 0.46 -0.02
N SER A 212 -11.36 1.55 0.18
CA SER A 212 -11.70 2.03 1.52
C SER A 212 -12.56 1.04 2.29
N GLU A 213 -13.56 0.44 1.65
CA GLU A 213 -14.39 -0.59 2.28
C GLU A 213 -13.58 -1.85 2.60
N VAL A 214 -12.66 -2.26 1.71
CA VAL A 214 -11.76 -3.40 1.97
C VAL A 214 -10.95 -3.16 3.24
N TYR A 215 -10.36 -1.98 3.42
CA TYR A 215 -9.58 -1.66 4.61
C TYR A 215 -10.46 -1.53 5.87
N PHE A 216 -11.67 -0.98 5.72
CA PHE A 216 -12.64 -0.92 6.81
C PHE A 216 -13.02 -2.34 7.27
N CYS A 217 -13.39 -3.23 6.34
CA CYS A 217 -13.72 -4.62 6.62
C CYS A 217 -12.51 -5.37 7.20
N TYR A 218 -11.30 -5.12 6.71
CA TYR A 218 -10.07 -5.68 7.25
C TYR A 218 -9.89 -5.36 8.75
N LEU A 219 -10.01 -4.07 9.12
CA LEU A 219 -9.91 -3.65 10.52
C LEU A 219 -11.05 -4.19 11.36
N PHE A 220 -12.28 -4.17 10.83
CA PHE A 220 -13.45 -4.71 11.51
C PHE A 220 -13.28 -6.20 11.83
N THR A 221 -12.85 -7.01 10.87
CA THR A 221 -12.58 -8.43 11.04
C THR A 221 -11.47 -8.67 12.07
N ALA A 222 -10.39 -7.89 12.05
CA ALA A 222 -9.31 -8.00 13.03
C ALA A 222 -9.80 -7.74 14.47
N VAL A 223 -10.61 -6.69 14.67
CA VAL A 223 -11.19 -6.36 15.99
C VAL A 223 -12.22 -7.40 16.42
N LYS A 224 -13.08 -7.86 15.51
CA LYS A 224 -14.13 -8.84 15.79
C LYS A 224 -13.54 -10.17 16.24
N HIS A 225 -12.53 -10.69 15.55
CA HIS A 225 -11.85 -11.92 15.96
C HIS A 225 -11.16 -11.77 17.32
N HIS A 226 -10.58 -10.61 17.60
CA HIS A 226 -10.00 -10.34 18.91
C HIS A 226 -11.08 -10.35 20.02
N ALA A 227 -12.23 -9.72 19.78
CA ALA A 227 -13.36 -9.71 20.71
C ALA A 227 -13.92 -11.11 20.98
N GLN A 228 -14.02 -11.95 19.94
CA GLN A 228 -14.46 -13.34 20.07
C GLN A 228 -13.48 -14.19 20.91
N ARG A 229 -12.18 -14.08 20.65
CA ARG A 229 -11.14 -14.78 21.44
C ARG A 229 -11.13 -14.31 22.90
N GLY A 230 -11.21 -13.00 23.15
CA GLY A 230 -11.29 -12.45 24.50
C GLY A 230 -12.48 -12.99 25.30
N SER A 231 -13.66 -13.07 24.67
CA SER A 231 -14.86 -13.61 25.32
C SER A 231 -14.76 -15.11 25.59
N ALA A 232 -14.16 -15.89 24.69
CA ALA A 232 -14.06 -17.35 24.81
C ALA A 232 -12.96 -17.80 25.79
N GLU A 233 -11.80 -17.13 25.79
CA GLU A 233 -10.61 -17.55 26.55
C GLU A 233 -10.50 -16.86 27.91
N ARG A 234 -10.98 -15.61 28.05
CA ARG A 234 -10.77 -14.78 29.25
C ARG A 234 -12.05 -14.44 30.02
N GLY A 235 -13.22 -14.87 29.54
CA GLY A 235 -14.52 -14.61 30.18
C GLY A 235 -14.90 -13.13 30.27
N THR A 236 -14.19 -12.26 29.56
CA THR A 236 -14.42 -10.81 29.58
C THR A 236 -15.67 -10.46 28.76
N PRO A 237 -16.57 -9.59 29.24
CA PRO A 237 -17.75 -9.18 28.47
C PRO A 237 -17.37 -8.60 27.11
N ARG A 238 -18.08 -9.01 26.05
CA ARG A 238 -17.83 -8.54 24.68
C ARG A 238 -17.88 -7.02 24.53
N SER A 239 -18.77 -6.35 25.27
CA SER A 239 -18.90 -4.88 25.29
C SER A 239 -17.63 -4.19 25.78
N GLU A 240 -16.99 -4.75 26.80
CA GLU A 240 -15.75 -4.22 27.37
C GLU A 240 -14.58 -4.36 26.38
N VAL A 241 -14.43 -5.53 25.75
CA VAL A 241 -13.39 -5.76 24.74
C VAL A 241 -13.56 -4.83 23.53
N LEU A 242 -14.79 -4.61 23.08
CA LEU A 242 -15.08 -3.67 21.99
C LEU A 242 -14.81 -2.21 22.39
N SER A 243 -15.09 -1.82 23.64
CA SER A 243 -14.77 -0.48 24.13
C SER A 243 -13.27 -0.21 24.17
N LEU A 244 -12.48 -1.19 24.61
CA LEU A 244 -11.03 -1.12 24.61
C LEU A 244 -10.47 -1.08 23.18
N ALA A 245 -11.00 -1.92 22.29
CA ALA A 245 -10.58 -1.92 20.89
C ALA A 245 -10.86 -0.59 20.19
N LYS A 246 -12.01 0.05 20.48
CA LYS A 246 -12.33 1.40 20.00
C LYS A 246 -11.32 2.43 20.51
N GLN A 247 -10.98 2.39 21.79
CA GLN A 247 -9.96 3.28 22.37
C GLN A 247 -8.60 3.08 21.70
N GLN A 248 -8.17 1.83 21.53
CA GLN A 248 -6.91 1.49 20.85
C GLN A 248 -6.90 1.95 19.39
N LEU A 249 -8.00 1.78 18.64
CA LEU A 249 -8.14 2.30 17.28
C LEU A 249 -8.05 3.83 17.24
N THR A 250 -8.65 4.51 18.22
CA THR A 250 -8.57 5.99 18.31
C THR A 250 -7.13 6.44 18.55
N ASN A 251 -6.42 5.78 19.47
CA ASN A 251 -5.02 6.05 19.79
C ASN A 251 -4.11 5.81 18.58
N LEU A 252 -4.29 4.66 17.90
CA LEU A 252 -3.57 4.34 16.68
C LEU A 252 -3.86 5.32 15.55
N GLY A 253 -5.11 5.74 15.38
CA GLY A 253 -5.51 6.73 14.39
C GLY A 253 -4.81 8.07 14.61
N LYS A 254 -4.70 8.50 15.87
CA LYS A 254 -3.93 9.70 16.26
C LYS A 254 -2.45 9.53 15.93
N LEU A 255 -1.82 8.43 16.37
CA LEU A 255 -0.41 8.12 16.06
C LEU A 255 -0.16 8.09 14.56
N ALA A 256 -1.05 7.46 13.80
CA ALA A 256 -0.97 7.34 12.35
C ALA A 256 -1.04 8.72 11.67
N TYR A 257 -1.97 9.57 12.09
CA TYR A 257 -2.16 10.91 11.56
C TYR A 257 -0.95 11.81 11.81
N GLU A 258 -0.44 11.86 13.05
CA GLU A 258 0.73 12.67 13.38
C GLU A 258 1.99 12.20 12.65
N ASN A 259 2.22 10.89 12.63
CA ASN A 259 3.34 10.30 11.90
C ASN A 259 3.23 10.53 10.39
N LEU A 260 2.03 10.51 9.81
CA LEU A 260 1.82 10.77 8.39
C LEU A 260 2.18 12.22 8.03
N LEU A 261 1.78 13.18 8.87
CA LEU A 261 2.13 14.60 8.68
C LEU A 261 3.64 14.86 8.82
N GLN A 262 4.30 14.14 9.73
CA GLN A 262 5.75 14.21 9.94
C GLN A 262 6.56 13.36 8.96
N LYS A 263 5.90 12.59 8.08
CA LYS A 263 6.52 11.59 7.19
C LYS A 263 7.36 10.55 7.95
N LYS A 264 6.95 10.23 9.17
CA LYS A 264 7.57 9.24 10.05
C LYS A 264 6.97 7.86 9.78
N ILE A 265 7.80 6.91 9.36
CA ILE A 265 7.40 5.53 9.02
C ILE A 265 7.67 4.56 10.19
N MET A 266 8.63 4.91 11.05
CA MET A 266 8.99 4.14 12.24
C MET A 266 8.93 5.01 13.49
N PHE A 267 8.58 4.41 14.62
CA PHE A 267 8.43 5.08 15.90
C PHE A 267 8.95 4.18 17.02
N SER A 268 9.45 4.80 18.08
CA SER A 268 10.05 4.12 19.24
C SER A 268 8.98 3.57 20.19
N ARG A 269 9.39 2.75 21.15
CA ARG A 269 8.54 2.39 22.30
C ARG A 269 7.96 3.61 23.01
N ALA A 270 8.79 4.63 23.28
CA ALA A 270 8.35 5.83 23.98
C ALA A 270 7.29 6.61 23.19
N ASP A 271 7.43 6.67 21.86
CA ASP A 271 6.39 7.21 21.00
C ASP A 271 5.09 6.41 21.17
N LEU A 272 5.13 5.08 21.04
CA LEU A 272 3.95 4.21 21.15
C LEU A 272 3.22 4.38 22.50
N GLU A 273 3.98 4.38 23.60
CA GLU A 273 3.48 4.55 24.95
C GLU A 273 2.86 5.94 25.17
N SER A 274 3.39 6.99 24.54
CA SER A 274 2.83 8.35 24.61
C SER A 274 1.42 8.46 24.01
N PHE A 275 1.05 7.56 23.10
CA PHE A 275 -0.31 7.43 22.56
C PHE A 275 -1.14 6.38 23.31
N GLY A 276 -0.66 5.83 24.42
CA GLY A 276 -1.41 4.87 25.24
C GLY A 276 -1.55 3.49 24.59
N VAL A 277 -0.54 3.06 23.82
CA VAL A 277 -0.41 1.70 23.31
C VAL A 277 0.87 1.11 23.87
N THR A 278 0.85 -0.10 24.41
CA THR A 278 2.05 -0.75 24.97
C THR A 278 2.50 -1.93 24.09
N PRO A 279 3.79 -2.31 24.12
CA PRO A 279 4.26 -3.49 23.38
C PRO A 279 3.60 -4.81 23.83
N ALA A 280 3.11 -4.90 25.07
CA ALA A 280 2.38 -6.07 25.56
C ALA A 280 1.01 -6.23 24.87
N ASP A 281 0.39 -5.13 24.47
CA ASP A 281 -0.89 -5.14 23.73
C ASP A 281 -0.73 -5.79 22.36
N LEU A 282 0.45 -5.67 21.71
CA LEU A 282 0.71 -6.24 20.38
C LEU A 282 0.46 -7.73 20.32
N GLN A 283 0.91 -8.48 21.33
CA GLN A 283 0.81 -9.94 21.33
C GLN A 283 -0.58 -10.43 21.75
N THR A 284 -1.35 -9.59 22.44
CA THR A 284 -2.57 -10.01 23.14
C THR A 284 -3.85 -9.44 22.51
N THR A 285 -3.70 -8.54 21.53
CA THR A 285 -4.80 -7.82 20.86
C THR A 285 -4.71 -7.92 19.32
N PHE A 286 -5.68 -7.30 18.63
CA PHE A 286 -5.68 -7.21 17.17
C PHE A 286 -4.52 -6.37 16.60
N LEU A 287 -3.76 -5.68 17.45
CA LEU A 287 -2.66 -4.80 17.07
C LEU A 287 -1.54 -5.52 16.32
N CYS A 288 -1.33 -6.83 16.50
CA CYS A 288 -0.37 -7.61 15.69
C CYS A 288 -0.70 -7.64 14.19
N HIS A 289 -1.96 -7.38 13.83
CA HIS A 289 -2.39 -7.24 12.44
C HIS A 289 -2.16 -5.84 11.89
N ILE A 290 -1.83 -4.84 12.74
CA ILE A 290 -1.70 -3.44 12.34
C ILE A 290 -0.25 -2.95 12.44
N LEU A 291 0.42 -3.36 13.52
CA LEU A 291 1.75 -2.94 13.88
C LEU A 291 2.75 -4.08 13.71
N GLN A 292 3.92 -3.72 13.18
CA GLN A 292 5.06 -4.60 13.03
C GLN A 292 6.18 -4.13 13.96
N PRO A 293 6.59 -4.95 14.95
CA PRO A 293 7.80 -4.68 15.72
C PRO A 293 9.04 -4.87 14.85
N LEU A 294 9.95 -3.92 14.93
CA LEU A 294 11.26 -3.93 14.30
C LEU A 294 12.27 -4.13 15.43
N ARG A 295 12.82 -5.35 15.51
CA ARG A 295 13.81 -5.69 16.53
C ARG A 295 15.19 -5.32 16.02
N GLU A 296 15.72 -4.20 16.49
CA GLU A 296 17.15 -4.04 16.69
C GLU A 296 17.45 -4.35 18.16
N GLU A 297 18.52 -5.09 18.45
CA GLU A 297 18.80 -5.56 19.82
C GLU A 297 19.07 -4.41 20.82
N THR A 298 19.28 -3.17 20.33
CA THR A 298 19.59 -1.99 21.15
C THR A 298 18.42 -0.99 21.24
N VAL A 299 17.53 -0.95 20.26
CA VAL A 299 16.39 -0.02 20.21
C VAL A 299 15.15 -0.76 19.70
N GLU A 300 14.10 -0.80 20.51
CA GLU A 300 12.82 -1.35 20.08
C GLU A 300 12.04 -0.31 19.28
N MET A 301 11.90 -0.58 17.99
CA MET A 301 11.18 0.25 17.03
C MET A 301 9.92 -0.46 16.54
N PHE A 302 8.97 0.33 16.05
CA PHE A 302 7.69 -0.13 15.54
C PHE A 302 7.36 0.60 14.25
N SER A 303 6.57 -0.04 13.39
CA SER A 303 5.98 0.59 12.21
C SER A 303 4.58 0.01 12.00
N PHE A 304 3.75 0.69 11.22
CA PHE A 304 2.59 0.01 10.62
C PHE A 304 3.11 -1.04 9.63
N PHE A 305 2.45 -2.19 9.52
CA PHE A 305 2.93 -3.25 8.60
C PHE A 305 2.96 -2.78 7.14
N HIS A 306 2.16 -1.76 6.80
CA HIS A 306 2.27 -1.04 5.54
C HIS A 306 1.78 0.42 5.66
N LEU A 307 2.31 1.32 4.82
CA LEU A 307 1.96 2.74 4.79
C LEU A 307 0.46 2.98 4.55
N THR A 308 -0.17 2.19 3.68
CA THR A 308 -1.62 2.33 3.40
C THR A 308 -2.49 2.08 4.64
N VAL A 309 -2.03 1.27 5.59
CA VAL A 309 -2.73 1.03 6.87
C VAL A 309 -2.62 2.26 7.76
N GLN A 310 -1.45 2.87 7.81
CA GLN A 310 -1.23 4.15 8.46
C GLN A 310 -2.11 5.24 7.83
N GLU A 311 -2.15 5.34 6.51
CA GLU A 311 -3.00 6.31 5.80
C GLU A 311 -4.50 6.08 6.06
N HIS A 312 -4.95 4.82 6.11
CA HIS A 312 -6.34 4.50 6.40
C HIS A 312 -6.74 4.85 7.84
N LEU A 313 -5.91 4.50 8.84
CA LEU A 313 -6.16 4.87 10.24
C LEU A 313 -6.11 6.38 10.46
N ALA A 314 -5.17 7.06 9.80
CA ALA A 314 -5.09 8.52 9.80
C ALA A 314 -6.36 9.14 9.21
N ALA A 315 -6.86 8.59 8.09
CA ALA A 315 -8.08 9.05 7.45
C ALA A 315 -9.29 8.91 8.39
N LEU A 316 -9.48 7.72 9.00
CA LEU A 316 -10.53 7.47 9.98
C LEU A 316 -10.50 8.46 11.15
N TYR A 317 -9.31 8.71 11.73
CA TYR A 317 -9.15 9.66 12.83
C TYR A 317 -9.51 11.10 12.45
N SER A 318 -9.17 11.52 11.24
CA SER A 318 -9.32 12.91 10.79
C SER A 318 -10.74 13.33 10.40
N LEU A 319 -11.68 12.38 10.21
CA LEU A 319 -13.05 12.65 9.73
C LEU A 319 -13.78 13.71 10.55
N ASP A 320 -13.84 13.52 11.87
CA ASP A 320 -14.55 14.41 12.79
C ASP A 320 -13.99 15.84 12.77
N PHE A 321 -12.67 15.95 12.71
CA PHE A 321 -12.00 17.22 12.71
C PHE A 321 -12.20 17.98 11.40
N TRP A 322 -12.07 17.31 10.26
CA TRP A 322 -12.06 17.94 8.94
C TRP A 322 -13.46 18.25 8.42
N CYS A 323 -14.43 17.37 8.68
CA CYS A 323 -15.79 17.53 8.15
C CYS A 323 -16.77 18.14 9.14
N PHE A 324 -16.50 18.02 10.44
CA PHE A 324 -17.45 18.37 11.50
C PHE A 324 -16.88 19.37 12.53
N GLY A 325 -15.64 19.84 12.34
CA GLY A 325 -15.04 20.92 13.11
C GLY A 325 -14.75 20.57 14.57
N ILE A 326 -14.61 19.29 14.91
CA ILE A 326 -14.28 18.85 16.27
C ILE A 326 -12.76 18.78 16.40
N PRO A 327 -12.11 19.71 17.13
CA PRO A 327 -10.68 19.65 17.33
C PRO A 327 -10.32 18.37 18.09
N PRO A 328 -9.25 17.65 17.68
CA PRO A 328 -8.79 16.49 18.42
C PRO A 328 -8.42 16.88 19.86
N PRO A 329 -8.70 16.04 20.88
CA PRO A 329 -8.58 16.41 22.31
C PRO A 329 -7.19 16.83 22.79
N SER A 330 -6.14 16.65 21.98
CA SER A 330 -4.74 16.82 22.40
C SER A 330 -3.78 17.15 21.25
N SER A 331 -4.24 17.74 20.14
CA SER A 331 -3.33 18.06 19.03
C SER A 331 -2.81 19.49 19.09
N THR A 332 -1.48 19.61 19.07
CA THR A 332 -0.71 20.82 18.74
C THR A 332 -0.57 21.02 17.22
N ALA A 333 -1.08 20.10 16.40
CA ALA A 333 -0.98 20.20 14.95
C ALA A 333 -2.08 21.12 14.42
N ALA A 334 -1.68 22.33 14.01
CA ALA A 334 -2.52 23.16 13.16
C ALA A 334 -2.96 22.34 11.93
N PRO A 335 -4.26 22.41 11.55
CA PRO A 335 -4.76 21.68 10.40
C PRO A 335 -3.98 22.03 9.14
N LEU A 336 -3.99 21.13 8.16
CA LEU A 336 -3.62 21.39 6.76
C LEU A 336 -4.50 22.48 6.10
N GLN A 337 -5.11 23.39 6.86
CA GLN A 337 -5.91 24.54 6.41
C GLN A 337 -5.09 25.58 5.61
N ASN A 338 -3.75 25.50 5.63
CA ASN A 338 -2.85 26.34 4.82
C ASN A 338 -2.10 25.52 3.74
N THR A 339 -2.78 24.66 2.98
CA THR A 339 -2.13 23.91 1.89
C THR A 339 -2.42 24.49 0.52
N ASP A 340 -1.74 25.58 0.17
CA ASP A 340 -1.54 26.01 -1.22
C ASP A 340 -0.52 25.14 -1.97
N SER A 341 0.11 24.16 -1.29
CA SER A 341 1.06 23.25 -1.92
C SER A 341 0.36 21.99 -2.43
N THR A 342 -0.10 22.04 -3.69
CA THR A 342 -0.58 20.87 -4.46
C THR A 342 0.37 19.67 -4.36
N ASP A 343 1.67 19.90 -4.14
CA ASP A 343 2.71 18.87 -3.95
C ASP A 343 2.52 17.98 -2.70
N LYS A 344 1.90 18.48 -1.62
CA LYS A 344 1.61 17.64 -0.43
C LYS A 344 0.46 16.66 -0.68
N LEU A 345 -0.56 17.09 -1.44
CA LEU A 345 -1.70 16.24 -1.81
C LEU A 345 -1.28 15.11 -2.75
N GLU A 346 -0.30 15.36 -3.63
CA GLU A 346 0.29 14.33 -4.50
C GLU A 346 0.99 13.21 -3.73
N SER A 347 1.51 13.49 -2.53
CA SER A 347 2.17 12.50 -1.67
C SER A 347 1.23 11.69 -0.77
N LEU A 348 -0.05 12.06 -0.69
CA LEU A 348 -1.05 11.50 0.24
C LEU A 348 -2.29 10.98 -0.50
N GLN A 349 -2.10 10.41 -1.70
CA GLN A 349 -3.20 9.97 -2.57
C GLN A 349 -4.09 8.93 -1.88
N MET A 350 -3.49 7.90 -1.27
CA MET A 350 -4.27 6.84 -0.61
C MET A 350 -4.97 7.38 0.63
N PHE A 351 -4.33 8.23 1.45
CA PHE A 351 -5.00 8.95 2.53
C PHE A 351 -6.26 9.69 2.05
N THR A 352 -6.18 10.46 0.96
CA THR A 352 -7.35 11.21 0.45
C THR A 352 -8.47 10.31 -0.05
N ARG A 353 -8.13 9.20 -0.72
CA ARG A 353 -9.09 8.20 -1.17
C ARG A 353 -9.79 7.53 0.00
N PHE A 354 -9.02 7.09 1.00
CA PHE A 354 -9.56 6.53 2.25
C PHE A 354 -10.43 7.53 2.99
N PHE A 355 -10.03 8.79 3.06
CA PHE A 355 -10.83 9.83 3.69
C PHE A 355 -12.22 9.93 3.06
N MET A 356 -12.29 9.94 1.72
CA MET A 356 -13.57 10.02 1.00
C MET A 356 -14.44 8.77 1.16
N GLY A 357 -13.85 7.58 1.08
CA GLY A 357 -14.60 6.34 1.31
C GLY A 357 -15.09 6.20 2.75
N MET A 358 -14.28 6.61 3.73
CA MET A 358 -14.69 6.62 5.13
C MET A 358 -15.73 7.69 5.43
N LEU A 359 -15.69 8.83 4.75
CA LEU A 359 -16.74 9.83 4.84
C LEU A 359 -18.07 9.29 4.29
N ARG A 360 -18.05 8.56 3.17
CA ARG A 360 -19.24 7.86 2.66
C ARG A 360 -19.79 6.89 3.71
N ALA A 361 -18.94 6.05 4.30
CA ALA A 361 -19.34 5.12 5.35
C ALA A 361 -19.92 5.85 6.58
N ARG A 362 -19.33 7.00 6.96
CA ARG A 362 -19.83 7.86 8.04
C ARG A 362 -21.23 8.40 7.73
N LEU A 363 -21.44 8.89 6.50
CA LEU A 363 -22.71 9.43 6.03
C LEU A 363 -23.78 8.35 5.83
N ALA A 364 -23.39 7.08 5.75
CA ALA A 364 -24.30 5.94 5.72
C ALA A 364 -24.58 5.37 7.12
N GLY A 365 -24.05 5.97 8.19
CA GLY A 365 -24.20 5.49 9.57
C GLY A 365 -23.33 4.27 9.93
N GLN A 366 -22.50 3.77 9.02
CA GLN A 366 -21.69 2.56 9.21
C GLN A 366 -20.55 2.74 10.22
N LEU A 367 -20.21 3.98 10.57
CA LEU A 367 -19.17 4.32 11.56
C LEU A 367 -19.76 4.83 12.89
N ASP A 368 -21.07 4.71 13.09
CA ASP A 368 -21.71 5.11 14.34
C ASP A 368 -21.12 4.33 15.51
N GLY A 369 -20.77 5.06 16.58
CA GLY A 369 -20.09 4.48 17.73
C GLY A 369 -18.60 4.24 17.56
N LEU A 370 -17.99 4.39 16.37
CA LEU A 370 -16.53 4.47 16.20
C LEU A 370 -16.05 5.93 16.17
N VAL A 371 -16.89 6.81 15.65
CA VAL A 371 -16.63 8.25 15.47
C VAL A 371 -17.41 9.06 16.53
N MET A 372 -16.92 10.24 16.92
CA MET A 372 -17.35 10.92 18.15
C MET A 372 -18.60 11.80 17.99
N CYS A 373 -18.90 12.30 16.79
CA CYS A 373 -20.03 13.22 16.58
C CYS A 373 -21.33 12.48 16.23
N PRO A 374 -22.50 12.84 16.81
CA PRO A 374 -23.81 12.44 16.29
C PRO A 374 -24.09 13.02 14.88
N MET A 375 -24.83 12.29 14.05
CA MET A 375 -25.04 12.57 12.62
C MET A 375 -25.83 13.84 12.30
N GLU A 376 -26.42 14.49 13.30
CA GLU A 376 -27.27 15.69 13.16
C GLU A 376 -26.57 16.88 12.48
N ARG A 377 -25.23 16.93 12.48
CA ARG A 377 -24.42 17.97 11.82
C ARG A 377 -23.94 17.63 10.40
N ALA A 378 -24.34 16.48 9.84
CA ALA A 378 -23.88 16.02 8.52
C ALA A 378 -24.63 16.63 7.32
N GLY A 379 -25.69 17.40 7.58
CA GLY A 379 -26.46 18.09 6.54
C GLY A 379 -25.57 18.91 5.60
N GLY A 380 -25.63 18.61 4.31
CA GLY A 380 -24.95 19.35 3.24
C GLY A 380 -23.44 19.09 3.10
N VAL A 381 -22.86 18.08 3.76
CA VAL A 381 -21.47 17.67 3.50
C VAL A 381 -21.25 17.31 2.03
N PRO A 382 -22.09 16.47 1.38
CA PRO A 382 -21.91 16.13 -0.03
C PRO A 382 -21.94 17.36 -0.95
N GLY A 383 -22.90 18.28 -0.76
CA GLY A 383 -22.96 19.53 -1.53
C GLY A 383 -21.74 20.43 -1.35
N ARG A 384 -21.24 20.61 -0.10
CA ARG A 384 -20.01 21.39 0.15
C ARG A 384 -18.79 20.79 -0.52
N LEU A 385 -18.63 19.46 -0.45
CA LEU A 385 -17.55 18.76 -1.14
C LEU A 385 -17.73 18.82 -2.67
N GLY A 386 -18.96 18.74 -3.17
CA GLY A 386 -19.28 18.97 -4.58
C GLY A 386 -18.77 20.32 -5.08
N LEU A 387 -19.05 21.40 -4.33
CA LEU A 387 -18.51 22.74 -4.61
C LEU A 387 -16.98 22.78 -4.56
N TRP A 388 -16.38 22.11 -3.57
CA TRP A 388 -14.92 22.06 -3.46
C TRP A 388 -14.27 21.33 -4.65
N PHE A 389 -14.79 20.16 -5.05
CA PHE A 389 -14.32 19.43 -6.22
C PHE A 389 -14.54 20.23 -7.50
N GLN A 390 -15.70 20.89 -7.63
CA GLN A 390 -15.98 21.80 -8.73
C GLN A 390 -14.90 22.87 -8.84
N ASP A 391 -14.54 23.54 -7.74
CA ASP A 391 -13.47 24.54 -7.70
C ASP A 391 -12.08 23.97 -8.04
N GLN A 392 -11.82 22.69 -7.72
CA GLN A 392 -10.55 22.04 -8.09
C GLN A 392 -10.41 21.85 -9.60
N PHE A 393 -11.50 21.57 -10.32
CA PHE A 393 -11.48 21.38 -11.78
C PHE A 393 -11.72 22.68 -12.55
N LYS A 394 -12.44 23.63 -11.96
CA LYS A 394 -12.82 24.89 -12.60
C LYS A 394 -11.63 25.84 -12.72
N GLY A 395 -11.15 26.05 -13.94
CA GLY A 395 -10.15 27.07 -14.26
C GLY A 395 -8.74 26.79 -13.72
N ARG A 396 -8.50 25.62 -13.11
CA ARG A 396 -7.18 25.21 -12.61
C ARG A 396 -6.50 24.25 -13.60
N LYS A 397 -5.20 24.46 -13.84
CA LYS A 397 -4.36 23.53 -14.59
C LYS A 397 -3.78 22.49 -13.63
N LEU A 398 -4.48 21.38 -13.45
CA LEU A 398 -4.04 20.29 -12.58
C LEU A 398 -2.90 19.48 -13.22
N LYS A 399 -1.96 19.02 -12.39
CA LYS A 399 -1.02 17.96 -12.78
C LYS A 399 -1.78 16.65 -13.01
N ASN A 400 -1.34 15.84 -13.96
CA ASN A 400 -2.05 14.62 -14.38
C ASN A 400 -2.32 13.67 -13.19
N ARG A 401 -1.34 13.50 -12.28
CA ARG A 401 -1.48 12.66 -11.07
C ARG A 401 -2.51 13.21 -10.08
N ALA A 402 -2.52 14.53 -9.86
CA ALA A 402 -3.49 15.17 -8.99
C ALA A 402 -4.91 15.06 -9.54
N ALA A 403 -5.10 15.29 -10.84
CA ALA A 403 -6.39 15.13 -11.51
C ALA A 403 -6.90 13.69 -11.36
N LEU A 404 -6.05 12.70 -11.66
CA LEU A 404 -6.43 11.29 -11.52
C LEU A 404 -6.80 10.95 -10.07
N ASN A 405 -6.04 11.43 -9.08
CA ASN A 405 -6.37 11.20 -7.68
C ASN A 405 -7.74 11.80 -7.28
N LEU A 406 -8.11 12.97 -7.79
CA LEU A 406 -9.43 13.56 -7.53
C LEU A 406 -10.57 12.72 -8.12
N LEU A 407 -10.35 12.09 -9.29
CA LEU A 407 -11.33 11.16 -9.87
C LEU A 407 -11.53 9.92 -8.99
N HIS A 408 -10.42 9.36 -8.47
CA HIS A 408 -10.50 8.28 -7.48
C HIS A 408 -11.20 8.71 -6.20
N CYS A 409 -10.95 9.93 -5.72
CA CYS A 409 -11.63 10.47 -4.54
C CYS A 409 -13.15 10.56 -4.75
N LEU A 410 -13.61 10.99 -5.94
CA LEU A 410 -15.03 11.00 -6.29
C LEU A 410 -15.61 9.58 -6.38
N MET A 411 -14.87 8.63 -6.95
CA MET A 411 -15.26 7.21 -7.00
C MET A 411 -15.41 6.59 -5.60
N GLU A 412 -14.47 6.88 -4.69
CA GLU A 412 -14.52 6.43 -3.30
C GLU A 412 -15.64 7.11 -2.52
N PHE A 413 -15.88 8.41 -2.74
CA PHE A 413 -17.00 9.11 -2.08
C PHE A 413 -18.37 8.62 -2.58
N HIS A 414 -18.46 8.26 -3.86
CA HIS A 414 -19.59 7.62 -4.51
C HIS A 414 -20.96 8.32 -4.34
N THR A 415 -21.00 9.62 -4.05
CA THR A 415 -22.24 10.37 -3.92
C THR A 415 -22.62 11.06 -5.23
N LYS A 416 -23.83 10.78 -5.73
CA LYS A 416 -24.37 11.41 -6.95
C LYS A 416 -24.34 12.94 -6.88
N GLU A 417 -24.72 13.53 -5.74
CA GLU A 417 -24.77 14.99 -5.53
C GLU A 417 -23.42 15.65 -5.82
N ALA A 418 -22.34 15.22 -5.16
CA ALA A 418 -21.02 15.81 -5.35
C ALA A 418 -20.46 15.58 -6.76
N THR A 419 -20.62 14.37 -7.30
CA THR A 419 -20.09 14.02 -8.62
C THR A 419 -20.79 14.78 -9.74
N SER A 420 -22.12 14.98 -9.65
CA SER A 420 -22.87 15.77 -10.63
C SER A 420 -22.52 17.27 -10.60
N MET A 421 -22.01 17.79 -9.49
CA MET A 421 -21.51 19.18 -9.41
C MET A 421 -20.11 19.35 -10.01
N ALA A 422 -19.25 18.35 -9.81
CA ALA A 422 -17.84 18.40 -10.21
C ALA A 422 -17.60 18.01 -11.67
N ALA A 423 -18.25 16.93 -12.14
CA ALA A 423 -18.00 16.33 -13.46
C ALA A 423 -18.17 17.33 -14.64
N PRO A 424 -19.14 18.26 -14.65
CA PRO A 424 -19.28 19.23 -15.74
C PRO A 424 -18.12 20.22 -15.89
N GLU A 425 -17.30 20.45 -14.86
CA GLU A 425 -16.14 21.33 -14.99
C GLU A 425 -14.92 20.62 -15.63
N ILE A 426 -15.00 19.31 -15.82
CA ILE A 426 -13.94 18.50 -16.41
C ILE A 426 -14.03 18.58 -17.93
N LYS A 427 -13.55 19.70 -18.49
CA LYS A 427 -13.59 19.97 -19.93
C LYS A 427 -12.49 19.25 -20.73
N SER A 428 -11.35 18.99 -20.09
CA SER A 428 -10.21 18.32 -20.70
C SER A 428 -9.39 17.59 -19.65
N LEU A 429 -8.86 16.41 -19.96
CA LEU A 429 -8.04 15.60 -19.07
C LEU A 429 -6.76 15.22 -19.79
N ASN A 430 -5.66 15.91 -19.47
CA ASN A 430 -4.36 15.50 -19.96
C ASN A 430 -3.80 14.41 -19.03
N LEU A 431 -3.71 13.17 -19.53
CA LEU A 431 -3.08 12.04 -18.82
C LEU A 431 -1.88 11.51 -19.61
N PHE A 432 -1.28 12.36 -20.44
CA PHE A 432 -0.18 12.01 -21.32
C PHE A 432 1.00 11.48 -20.50
N LYS A 433 1.63 10.39 -20.96
CA LYS A 433 2.71 9.66 -20.27
C LYS A 433 2.35 9.06 -18.91
N MET A 434 1.07 8.97 -18.55
CA MET A 434 0.65 8.18 -17.40
C MET A 434 0.40 6.73 -17.79
N LYS A 435 0.90 5.80 -16.96
CA LYS A 435 0.48 4.41 -17.01
C LYS A 435 -0.84 4.30 -16.24
N LEU A 436 -1.92 4.08 -16.97
CA LEU A 436 -3.26 3.90 -16.38
C LEU A 436 -3.51 2.42 -16.13
N SER A 437 -3.96 2.11 -14.93
CA SER A 437 -4.54 0.82 -14.56
C SER A 437 -6.02 0.77 -14.92
N VAL A 438 -6.61 -0.42 -14.91
CA VAL A 438 -8.06 -0.59 -15.08
C VAL A 438 -8.84 0.12 -13.96
N VAL A 439 -8.31 0.23 -12.74
CA VAL A 439 -8.94 1.02 -11.65
C VAL A 439 -8.96 2.50 -11.99
N ASP A 440 -7.89 3.01 -12.61
CA ASP A 440 -7.84 4.39 -13.08
C ASP A 440 -8.94 4.65 -14.13
N CYS A 441 -9.11 3.71 -15.08
CA CYS A 441 -10.17 3.77 -16.06
C CYS A 441 -11.57 3.68 -15.43
N ALA A 442 -11.76 2.84 -14.41
CA ALA A 442 -13.04 2.71 -13.70
C ALA A 442 -13.41 3.99 -12.93
N ALA A 443 -12.43 4.63 -12.27
CA ALA A 443 -12.63 5.90 -11.60
C ALA A 443 -12.99 7.02 -12.60
N MET A 444 -12.29 7.07 -13.73
CA MET A 444 -12.62 7.99 -14.83
C MET A 444 -14.04 7.75 -15.33
N HIS A 445 -14.39 6.50 -15.65
CA HIS A 445 -15.72 6.14 -16.14
C HIS A 445 -16.82 6.54 -15.13
N TYR A 446 -16.63 6.23 -13.85
CA TYR A 446 -17.58 6.57 -12.80
C TYR A 446 -17.87 8.08 -12.72
N VAL A 447 -16.86 8.93 -12.89
CA VAL A 447 -17.04 10.39 -12.83
C VAL A 447 -17.61 10.92 -14.15
N LEU A 448 -17.05 10.48 -15.27
CA LEU A 448 -17.36 11.04 -16.59
C LEU A 448 -18.78 10.71 -17.07
N GLN A 449 -19.40 9.64 -16.59
CA GLN A 449 -20.84 9.39 -16.84
C GLN A 449 -21.77 10.49 -16.31
N PHE A 450 -21.30 11.33 -15.36
CA PHE A 450 -22.04 12.49 -14.86
C PHE A 450 -21.69 13.79 -15.61
N SER A 451 -20.75 13.74 -16.55
CA SER A 451 -20.39 14.89 -17.36
C SER A 451 -21.33 15.01 -18.56
N PRO A 452 -21.82 16.22 -18.89
CA PRO A 452 -22.54 16.47 -20.14
C PRO A 452 -21.60 16.49 -21.36
N HIS A 453 -20.28 16.42 -21.15
CA HIS A 453 -19.28 16.47 -22.20
C HIS A 453 -18.93 15.06 -22.68
N THR A 454 -19.10 14.80 -23.98
CA THR A 454 -18.46 13.66 -24.64
C THR A 454 -17.02 14.05 -24.95
N LEU A 455 -16.07 13.66 -24.09
CA LEU A 455 -14.65 13.92 -24.32
C LEU A 455 -14.21 13.28 -25.63
N GLN A 456 -13.73 14.09 -26.59
CA GLN A 456 -13.29 13.59 -27.90
C GLN A 456 -11.84 13.10 -27.87
N GLU A 457 -11.49 12.24 -28.84
CA GLU A 457 -10.13 11.79 -29.10
C GLU A 457 -9.24 13.02 -29.41
N GLY A 458 -8.44 13.46 -28.42
CA GLY A 458 -7.65 14.70 -28.48
C GLY A 458 -7.80 15.61 -27.25
N GLU A 459 -8.94 15.56 -26.56
CA GLU A 459 -9.18 16.24 -25.27
C GLU A 459 -8.75 15.38 -24.07
N ILE A 460 -8.65 14.06 -24.31
CA ILE A 460 -7.94 13.09 -23.51
C ILE A 460 -6.69 12.66 -24.31
N GLN A 461 -5.51 13.12 -23.90
CA GLN A 461 -4.25 12.59 -24.42
C GLN A 461 -3.78 11.45 -23.53
N ILE A 462 -3.93 10.21 -23.98
CA ILE A 462 -3.36 9.01 -23.36
C ILE A 462 -2.34 8.45 -24.34
N GLU A 463 -1.09 8.32 -23.91
CA GLU A 463 -0.05 7.65 -24.69
C GLU A 463 0.31 6.36 -23.98
N PHE A 464 -0.01 5.22 -24.59
CA PHE A 464 0.38 3.92 -24.08
C PHE A 464 1.88 3.72 -24.33
N GLU A 465 2.66 3.52 -23.27
CA GLU A 465 4.07 3.18 -23.42
C GLU A 465 4.16 1.78 -24.06
N LYS A 466 4.66 1.69 -25.29
CA LYS A 466 4.84 0.44 -26.03
C LYS A 466 5.86 -0.47 -25.32
N SER A 467 5.41 -1.26 -24.37
CA SER A 467 5.99 -2.59 -24.15
C SER A 467 5.44 -3.53 -25.23
N GLY A 468 6.07 -3.51 -26.40
CA GLY A 468 6.00 -4.61 -27.38
C GLY A 468 4.80 -4.70 -28.34
N PHE A 469 3.71 -3.95 -28.20
CA PHE A 469 2.53 -4.14 -29.08
C PHE A 469 2.23 -2.91 -29.95
N LYS A 470 2.20 -3.12 -31.28
CA LYS A 470 1.74 -2.13 -32.27
C LYS A 470 0.25 -2.30 -32.49
N LEU A 471 -0.55 -1.29 -32.21
CA LEU A 471 -1.86 -1.11 -32.83
C LEU A 471 -2.00 0.35 -33.28
N SER A 472 -2.43 0.52 -34.53
CA SER A 472 -2.67 1.80 -35.19
C SER A 472 -4.16 1.99 -35.42
N GLY A 473 -4.67 3.14 -34.95
CA GLY A 473 -5.83 3.87 -35.45
C GLY A 473 -7.20 3.24 -35.26
N TRP A 474 -8.04 3.80 -34.38
CA TRP A 474 -9.49 3.57 -34.42
C TRP A 474 -10.26 4.83 -34.02
N PRO A 475 -11.15 5.36 -34.87
CA PRO A 475 -12.21 6.28 -34.46
C PRO A 475 -13.40 5.46 -33.95
N MET A 476 -14.11 5.84 -32.88
CA MET A 476 -15.57 5.59 -32.64
C MET A 476 -16.02 6.09 -31.25
N PRO A 477 -17.33 6.43 -31.08
CA PRO A 477 -17.83 7.24 -29.97
C PRO A 477 -18.07 6.43 -28.68
N PHE A 478 -17.87 7.08 -27.52
CA PHE A 478 -17.90 6.45 -26.20
C PHE A 478 -19.31 5.99 -25.75
N GLY A 479 -19.49 4.68 -25.62
CA GLY A 479 -20.56 4.05 -24.85
C GLY A 479 -20.43 2.52 -24.88
N VAL A 480 -20.35 1.87 -23.70
CA VAL A 480 -20.29 0.40 -23.42
C VAL A 480 -19.16 -0.40 -24.13
N GLU A 481 -18.78 -0.02 -25.35
CA GLU A 481 -17.80 -0.69 -26.20
C GLU A 481 -16.35 -0.34 -25.86
N PHE A 482 -16.06 0.75 -25.11
CA PHE A 482 -14.71 0.99 -24.57
C PHE A 482 -14.33 -0.08 -23.52
N PHE A 483 -15.32 -0.53 -22.75
CA PHE A 483 -15.16 -1.65 -21.80
C PHE A 483 -14.97 -2.97 -22.56
N ILE A 484 -15.74 -3.20 -23.61
CA ILE A 484 -15.57 -4.35 -24.51
C ILE A 484 -14.23 -4.28 -25.27
N ALA A 485 -13.68 -3.10 -25.56
CA ALA A 485 -12.38 -2.96 -26.23
C ALA A 485 -11.21 -3.23 -25.26
N CYS A 486 -11.27 -2.76 -24.02
CA CYS A 486 -10.29 -3.15 -22.99
C CYS A 486 -10.37 -4.65 -22.64
N GLN A 487 -11.58 -5.22 -22.67
CA GLN A 487 -11.80 -6.65 -22.44
C GLN A 487 -11.45 -7.49 -23.69
N SER A 488 -11.70 -7.01 -24.91
CA SER A 488 -11.36 -7.70 -26.17
C SER A 488 -9.88 -7.62 -26.50
N VAL A 489 -9.13 -6.61 -26.03
CA VAL A 489 -7.66 -6.65 -26.07
C VAL A 489 -7.11 -7.80 -25.24
N LEU A 490 -7.78 -8.18 -24.13
CA LEU A 490 -7.43 -9.37 -23.35
C LEU A 490 -7.93 -10.66 -24.00
N THR A 491 -9.14 -10.70 -24.56
CA THR A 491 -9.72 -11.91 -25.19
C THR A 491 -9.15 -12.21 -26.58
N SER A 492 -8.83 -11.21 -27.41
CA SER A 492 -8.23 -11.40 -28.74
C SER A 492 -6.75 -11.79 -28.69
N CYS A 493 -6.04 -11.50 -27.60
CA CYS A 493 -4.72 -12.08 -27.34
C CYS A 493 -4.78 -13.59 -27.08
N PHE A 494 -5.90 -14.12 -26.57
CA PHE A 494 -6.10 -15.56 -26.33
C PHE A 494 -6.42 -16.36 -27.61
N SER A 495 -6.99 -15.75 -28.66
CA SER A 495 -7.31 -16.47 -29.91
C SER A 495 -6.19 -16.48 -30.95
N ILE A 496 -5.18 -15.61 -30.83
CA ILE A 496 -4.05 -15.54 -31.80
C ILE A 496 -2.88 -16.47 -31.39
N LEU A 497 -2.85 -16.96 -30.14
CA LEU A 497 -1.80 -17.89 -29.66
C LEU A 497 -2.13 -19.39 -29.86
N PHE A 498 -3.29 -19.75 -30.42
CA PHE A 498 -3.71 -21.15 -30.65
C PHE A 498 -4.03 -21.50 -32.12
N GLN A 499 -3.52 -20.75 -33.09
CA GLN A 499 -3.51 -21.15 -34.52
C GLN A 499 -2.15 -20.90 -35.17
N SER A 500 -1.15 -21.67 -34.76
CA SER A 500 -0.04 -22.02 -35.65
C SER A 500 0.58 -23.34 -35.20
N GLU A 501 -0.21 -24.42 -35.30
CA GLU A 501 0.35 -25.76 -35.45
C GLU A 501 0.99 -25.85 -36.86
N ILE A 502 2.25 -26.31 -36.85
CA ILE A 502 2.81 -27.27 -37.80
C ILE A 502 2.75 -26.86 -39.29
N GLN A 503 3.89 -26.43 -39.82
CA GLN A 503 4.34 -26.88 -41.13
C GLN A 503 5.88 -26.85 -41.21
N LEU A 504 6.51 -28.01 -41.03
CA LEU A 504 7.77 -28.35 -41.69
C LEU A 504 7.47 -28.49 -43.20
N PRO A 505 8.37 -28.09 -44.13
CA PRO A 505 9.49 -28.98 -44.50
C PRO A 505 10.77 -28.30 -45.04
N GLY A 506 11.86 -29.08 -45.11
CA GLY A 506 12.95 -28.94 -46.08
C GLY A 506 14.25 -28.33 -45.56
#